data_AF-E3NM07-F1
#
_entry.id   AF-E3NM07-F1
#
_cell.length_a   1.000
_cell.length_b   1.000
_cell.length_c   1.000
_cell.angle_alpha   90.00
_cell.angle_beta   90.00
_cell.angle_gamma   90.00
#
_symmetry.space_group_name_H-M   'P 1'
#
loop_
_entity.id
_entity.type
_entity.pdbx_description
1 polymer ?
#
loop_
_entity_poly.entity_id
_entity_poly.type
_entity_poly.pdbx_seq_one_letter_code
_entity_poly.pdbx_strand_id
1 'polypeptide(L)'
;MPPLPLLRLPGLVLCEVFKSLNIGEKIKLSLCSKRISTHINNAQFYSQKVIVDLGILNQNIKVQSENNKDTFKIFSYPDSWSNHYSNTHQFPIAGCIVPVITTPTGIKVFWKNYPEGFLSVIHYLLKMFYCKISTTIYHYNSGVYQPIISELFHLQLEFKKITISLDGSEQRNLLWNQIASNLGLVEELESYPLKILISEQLPLIGHRRLVLQVFIGLNLY
;
A
#
# COMPACT_ATOMS: atom_id res chain seq x y z
N MET A 1 10.89 -29.03 -12.21
CA MET A 1 10.70 -29.01 -10.74
C MET A 1 9.49 -29.85 -10.39
N PRO A 2 9.59 -30.81 -9.44
CA PRO A 2 8.40 -31.47 -8.92
C PRO A 2 7.46 -30.41 -8.30
N PRO A 3 6.12 -30.61 -8.36
CA PRO A 3 5.19 -29.67 -7.75
C PRO A 3 5.49 -29.59 -6.25
N LEU A 4 5.59 -28.36 -5.73
CA LEU A 4 5.69 -28.10 -4.30
C LEU A 4 4.63 -28.93 -3.56
N PRO A 5 5.01 -29.77 -2.57
CA PRO A 5 4.07 -30.65 -1.86
C PRO A 5 2.89 -29.89 -1.27
N LEU A 6 3.10 -28.61 -0.93
CA LEU A 6 2.09 -27.68 -0.47
C LEU A 6 0.85 -27.62 -1.39
N LEU A 7 1.04 -27.65 -2.72
CA LEU A 7 -0.04 -27.55 -3.70
C LEU A 7 -0.84 -28.85 -3.90
N ARG A 8 -0.44 -29.93 -3.22
CA ARG A 8 -1.18 -31.19 -3.18
C ARG A 8 -2.11 -31.29 -1.96
N LEU A 9 -2.03 -30.34 -1.04
CA LEU A 9 -2.89 -30.30 0.14
C LEU A 9 -4.34 -29.94 -0.23
N PRO A 10 -5.33 -30.46 0.50
CA PRO A 10 -6.72 -30.02 0.37
C PRO A 10 -6.83 -28.50 0.58
N GLY A 11 -7.76 -27.85 -0.14
CA GLY A 11 -7.89 -26.39 -0.13
C GLY A 11 -8.09 -25.77 1.27
N LEU A 12 -8.80 -26.47 2.16
CA LEU A 12 -8.98 -26.03 3.55
C LEU A 12 -7.66 -26.03 4.33
N VAL A 13 -6.86 -27.09 4.20
CA VAL A 13 -5.55 -27.20 4.84
C VAL A 13 -4.60 -26.13 4.30
N LEU A 14 -4.65 -25.89 2.98
CA LEU A 14 -3.85 -24.86 2.33
C LEU A 14 -4.22 -23.44 2.83
N CYS A 15 -5.50 -23.18 3.08
CA CYS A 15 -5.96 -21.91 3.66
C CYS A 15 -5.39 -21.71 5.08
N GLU A 16 -5.42 -22.75 5.92
CA GLU A 16 -4.82 -22.68 7.27
C GLU A 16 -3.30 -22.46 7.23
N VAL A 17 -2.60 -23.11 6.29
CA VAL A 17 -1.17 -22.84 6.09
C VAL A 17 -0.96 -21.37 5.72
N PHE A 18 -1.70 -20.84 4.74
CA PHE A 18 -1.55 -19.43 4.39
C PHE A 18 -1.92 -18.49 5.53
N LYS A 19 -2.94 -18.77 6.34
CA LYS A 19 -3.25 -17.95 7.53
C LYS A 19 -2.04 -17.81 8.44
N SER A 20 -1.32 -18.92 8.69
CA SER A 20 -0.15 -18.95 9.58
C SER A 20 1.10 -18.24 9.04
N LEU A 21 1.19 -18.00 7.73
CA LEU A 21 2.36 -17.34 7.14
C LEU A 21 2.39 -15.85 7.52
N ASN A 22 3.60 -15.37 7.82
CA ASN A 22 3.85 -13.94 7.99
C ASN A 22 3.74 -13.20 6.63
N ILE A 23 3.68 -11.87 6.67
CA ILE A 23 3.51 -11.00 5.49
C ILE A 23 4.60 -11.29 4.45
N GLY A 24 5.85 -11.36 4.89
CA GLY A 24 6.99 -11.57 4.01
C GLY A 24 6.98 -12.95 3.37
N GLU A 25 6.62 -13.98 4.12
CA GLU A 25 6.46 -15.35 3.63
C GLU A 25 5.35 -15.43 2.58
N LYS A 26 4.19 -14.81 2.84
CA LYS A 26 3.09 -14.75 1.87
C LYS A 26 3.52 -14.10 0.57
N ILE A 27 4.16 -12.93 0.64
CA ILE A 27 4.63 -12.19 -0.54
C ILE A 27 5.70 -12.98 -1.30
N LYS A 28 6.66 -13.59 -0.61
CA LYS A 28 7.69 -14.40 -1.29
C LYS A 28 7.08 -15.63 -1.95
N LEU A 29 6.16 -16.30 -1.26
CA LEU A 29 5.52 -17.51 -1.76
C LEU A 29 4.57 -17.24 -2.94
N SER A 30 3.87 -16.10 -2.93
CA SER A 30 3.02 -15.68 -4.03
C SER A 30 3.82 -15.34 -5.30
N LEU A 31 5.10 -14.95 -5.18
CA LEU A 31 6.00 -14.76 -6.32
C LEU A 31 6.45 -16.09 -6.95
N CYS A 32 6.42 -17.21 -6.22
CA CYS A 32 6.92 -18.49 -6.72
C CYS A 32 6.09 -19.07 -7.87
N SER A 33 4.77 -18.87 -7.89
CA SER A 33 3.93 -19.30 -9.02
C SER A 33 2.57 -18.61 -9.06
N LYS A 34 2.01 -18.47 -10.27
CA LYS A 34 0.64 -17.98 -10.48
C LYS A 34 -0.39 -18.77 -9.67
N ARG A 35 -0.24 -20.11 -9.62
CA ARG A 35 -1.16 -20.98 -8.88
C ARG A 35 -1.16 -20.69 -7.38
N ILE A 36 0.01 -20.50 -6.76
CA ILE A 36 0.07 -20.15 -5.34
C ILE A 36 -0.52 -18.75 -5.10
N SER A 37 -0.18 -17.77 -5.96
CA SER A 37 -0.76 -16.43 -5.88
C SER A 37 -2.29 -16.47 -5.93
N THR A 38 -2.89 -17.25 -6.83
CA THR A 38 -4.36 -17.42 -6.89
C THR A 38 -4.92 -17.99 -5.60
N HIS A 39 -4.31 -19.02 -5.00
CA HIS A 39 -4.82 -19.58 -3.75
C HIS A 39 -4.67 -18.60 -2.58
N ILE A 40 -3.60 -17.82 -2.52
CA ILE A 40 -3.42 -16.77 -1.51
C ILE A 40 -4.48 -15.69 -1.68
N ASN A 41 -4.72 -15.23 -2.91
CA ASN A 41 -5.75 -14.23 -3.21
C ASN A 41 -7.15 -14.73 -2.79
N ASN A 42 -7.48 -15.99 -3.06
CA ASN A 42 -8.76 -16.57 -2.64
C ASN A 42 -8.89 -16.67 -1.11
N ALA A 43 -7.77 -16.69 -0.38
CA ALA A 43 -7.72 -16.69 1.08
C ALA A 43 -7.64 -15.27 1.68
N GLN A 44 -7.75 -14.22 0.86
CA GLN A 44 -7.59 -12.82 1.29
C GLN A 44 -8.55 -12.44 2.44
N PHE A 45 -9.81 -12.85 2.39
CA PHE A 45 -10.80 -12.53 3.44
C PHE A 45 -10.49 -13.18 4.79
N TYR A 46 -9.66 -14.21 4.78
CA TYR A 46 -9.18 -14.90 5.97
C TYR A 46 -7.77 -14.45 6.38
N SER A 47 -7.16 -13.55 5.61
CA SER A 47 -5.84 -13.04 5.88
C SER A 47 -5.87 -11.94 6.93
N GLN A 48 -4.77 -11.82 7.65
CA GLN A 48 -4.55 -10.71 8.57
C GLN A 48 -4.77 -9.36 7.87
N LYS A 49 -5.38 -8.42 8.60
CA LYS A 49 -5.49 -7.04 8.16
C LYS A 49 -4.10 -6.40 8.17
N VAL A 50 -3.77 -5.70 7.09
CA VAL A 50 -2.47 -5.02 6.96
C VAL A 50 -2.65 -3.55 6.61
N ILE A 51 -1.69 -2.75 7.03
CA ILE A 51 -1.53 -1.37 6.61
C ILE A 51 -0.46 -1.35 5.52
N VAL A 52 -0.79 -0.78 4.37
CA VAL A 52 0.15 -0.54 3.27
C VAL A 52 0.56 0.91 3.32
N ASP A 53 1.73 1.17 3.88
CA ASP A 53 2.33 2.49 4.02
C ASP A 53 3.18 2.83 2.79
N LEU A 54 2.73 3.83 2.05
CA LEU A 54 3.35 4.35 0.85
C LEU A 54 4.43 5.35 1.26
N GLY A 55 5.64 4.84 1.47
CA GLY A 55 6.84 5.63 1.76
C GLY A 55 7.40 6.27 0.50
N ILE A 56 6.64 7.20 -0.06
CA ILE A 56 6.90 7.87 -1.33
C ILE A 56 8.34 8.45 -1.40
N LEU A 57 8.79 9.15 -0.35
CA LEU A 57 10.16 9.71 -0.30
C LEU A 57 11.25 8.64 -0.37
N ASN A 58 10.99 7.48 0.23
CA ASN A 58 11.95 6.38 0.30
C ASN A 58 11.78 5.38 -0.84
N GLN A 59 10.91 5.69 -1.82
CA GLN A 59 10.54 4.83 -2.95
C GLN A 59 10.17 3.41 -2.50
N ASN A 60 9.52 3.29 -1.33
CA ASN A 60 9.17 2.01 -0.77
C ASN A 60 7.69 1.92 -0.39
N ILE A 61 7.21 0.68 -0.39
CA ILE A 61 5.91 0.29 0.10
C ILE A 61 6.18 -0.60 1.30
N LYS A 62 5.81 -0.15 2.49
CA LYS A 62 5.92 -0.92 3.73
C LYS A 62 4.57 -1.59 3.98
N VAL A 63 4.56 -2.91 4.01
CA VAL A 63 3.39 -3.71 4.38
C VAL A 63 3.58 -4.14 5.82
N GLN A 64 2.66 -3.76 6.71
CA GLN A 64 2.76 -4.05 8.13
C GLN A 64 1.45 -4.58 8.69
N SER A 65 1.53 -5.49 9.65
CA SER A 65 0.37 -5.90 10.44
C SER A 65 -0.18 -4.71 11.24
N GLU A 66 -1.48 -4.65 11.52
CA GLU A 66 -2.07 -3.55 12.31
C GLU A 66 -1.39 -3.33 13.69
N ASN A 67 -0.86 -4.38 14.31
CA ASN A 67 -0.13 -4.30 15.59
C ASN A 67 1.38 -4.03 15.45
N ASN A 68 1.86 -3.76 14.23
CA ASN A 68 3.26 -3.48 13.87
C ASN A 68 4.27 -4.57 14.30
N LYS A 69 3.83 -5.81 14.55
CA LYS A 69 4.72 -6.94 14.90
C LYS A 69 5.41 -7.55 13.68
N ASP A 70 4.74 -7.50 12.53
CA ASP A 70 5.24 -8.04 11.27
C ASP A 70 5.29 -6.93 10.23
N THR A 71 6.40 -6.87 9.50
CA THR A 71 6.68 -5.81 8.53
C THR A 71 7.50 -6.37 7.38
N PHE A 72 7.12 -5.97 6.18
CA PHE A 72 7.83 -6.28 4.95
C PHE A 72 7.97 -5.03 4.08
N LYS A 73 9.15 -4.81 3.49
CA LYS A 73 9.41 -3.65 2.63
C LYS A 73 9.54 -4.06 1.17
N ILE A 74 8.81 -3.39 0.29
CA ILE A 74 8.97 -3.51 -1.16
C ILE A 74 9.56 -2.18 -1.65
N PHE A 75 10.82 -2.20 -2.05
CA PHE A 75 11.47 -1.04 -2.65
C PHE A 75 11.23 -1.09 -4.15
N SER A 76 10.61 -0.05 -4.70
CA SER A 76 10.41 0.10 -6.13
C SER A 76 11.46 1.06 -6.65
N TYR A 77 12.18 0.69 -7.71
CA TYR A 77 13.17 1.55 -8.35
C TYR A 77 12.91 1.63 -9.85
N PRO A 78 13.26 2.74 -10.51
CA PRO A 78 13.35 2.75 -11.95
C PRO A 78 14.39 1.72 -12.40
N ASP A 79 14.09 0.98 -13.46
CA ASP A 79 15.00 0.05 -14.10
C ASP A 79 16.09 0.85 -14.81
N SER A 80 17.14 1.23 -14.07
CA SER A 80 18.35 1.74 -14.67
C SER A 80 19.06 0.55 -15.32
N TRP A 81 18.95 0.47 -16.65
CA TRP A 81 19.51 -0.56 -17.53
C TRP A 81 20.99 -0.91 -17.28
N SER A 82 21.71 -0.12 -16.48
CA SER A 82 23.15 -0.20 -16.25
C SER A 82 23.63 -1.18 -15.18
N ASN A 83 22.76 -1.77 -14.34
CA ASN A 83 23.23 -2.68 -13.29
C ASN A 83 22.82 -4.14 -13.54
N HIS A 84 23.71 -4.89 -14.18
CA HIS A 84 23.71 -6.35 -14.21
C HIS A 84 23.94 -6.92 -12.81
N TYR A 85 22.94 -6.85 -11.94
CA TYR A 85 22.99 -7.54 -10.65
C TYR A 85 22.87 -9.05 -10.91
N SER A 86 23.95 -9.78 -10.67
CA SER A 86 24.06 -11.24 -10.86
C SER A 86 23.04 -12.06 -10.05
N ASN A 87 22.40 -11.45 -9.04
CA ASN A 87 21.45 -12.12 -8.14
C ASN A 87 19.97 -11.81 -8.46
N THR A 88 19.69 -11.21 -9.62
CA THR A 88 18.33 -10.79 -9.98
C THR A 88 17.51 -11.95 -10.50
N HIS A 89 16.34 -12.15 -9.92
CA HIS A 89 15.38 -13.15 -10.36
C HIS A 89 14.20 -12.46 -11.05
N GLN A 90 13.66 -13.06 -12.10
CA GLN A 90 12.49 -12.51 -12.80
C GLN A 90 11.21 -13.14 -12.24
N PHE A 91 10.28 -12.31 -11.78
CA PHE A 91 8.98 -12.78 -11.28
C PHE A 91 7.80 -12.08 -11.97
N PRO A 92 6.66 -12.78 -12.12
CA PRO A 92 5.43 -12.15 -12.57
C PRO A 92 4.80 -11.34 -11.42
N ILE A 93 4.82 -10.01 -11.53
CA ILE A 93 4.10 -9.09 -10.63
C ILE A 93 3.04 -8.37 -11.44
N ALA A 94 1.78 -8.51 -11.03
CA ALA A 94 0.62 -7.95 -11.75
C ALA A 94 0.55 -8.30 -13.26
N GLY A 95 1.18 -9.39 -13.69
CA GLY A 95 1.24 -9.82 -15.10
C GLY A 95 2.49 -9.35 -15.86
N CYS A 96 3.28 -8.45 -15.28
CA CYS A 96 4.55 -8.01 -15.82
C CYS A 96 5.69 -8.89 -15.30
N ILE A 97 6.66 -9.21 -16.15
CA ILE A 97 7.90 -9.85 -15.71
C ILE A 97 8.84 -8.77 -15.21
N VAL A 98 9.16 -8.83 -13.92
CA VAL A 98 9.90 -7.78 -13.22
C VAL A 98 11.17 -8.38 -12.61
N PRO A 99 12.33 -7.73 -12.76
CA PRO A 99 13.53 -8.09 -12.02
C PRO A 99 13.34 -7.81 -10.53
N VAL A 100 13.67 -8.79 -9.68
CA VAL A 100 13.53 -8.72 -8.23
C VAL A 100 14.80 -9.20 -7.54
N ILE A 101 15.20 -8.48 -6.50
CA ILE A 101 16.27 -8.86 -5.57
C ILE A 101 15.68 -9.01 -4.18
N THR A 102 15.89 -10.16 -3.54
CA THR A 102 15.45 -10.37 -2.15
C THR A 102 16.42 -9.72 -1.18
N THR A 103 15.88 -9.09 -0.13
CA THR A 103 16.66 -8.53 0.98
C THR A 103 16.21 -9.16 2.30
N PRO A 104 16.97 -9.01 3.40
CA PRO A 104 16.54 -9.50 4.71
C PRO A 104 15.20 -8.93 5.18
N THR A 105 14.88 -7.70 4.80
CA THR A 105 13.68 -6.97 5.24
C THR A 105 12.57 -6.91 4.19
N GLY A 106 12.78 -7.52 3.02
CA GLY A 106 11.95 -7.16 1.87
C GLY A 106 12.37 -7.72 0.51
N ILE A 107 11.94 -7.00 -0.51
CA ILE A 107 12.38 -7.17 -1.91
C ILE A 107 12.64 -5.80 -2.54
N LYS A 108 13.52 -5.77 -3.53
CA LYS A 108 13.69 -4.66 -4.46
C LYS A 108 13.12 -5.08 -5.81
N VAL A 109 12.27 -4.25 -6.40
CA VAL A 109 11.66 -4.47 -7.71
C VAL A 109 12.05 -3.33 -8.64
N PHE A 110 12.34 -3.64 -9.90
CA PHE A 110 12.87 -2.69 -10.87
C PHE A 110 11.90 -2.51 -12.04
N TRP A 111 11.46 -1.29 -12.31
CA TRP A 111 10.42 -1.00 -13.29
C TRP A 111 10.89 0.00 -14.33
N LYS A 112 10.69 -0.31 -15.61
CA LYS A 112 10.96 0.65 -16.70
C LYS A 112 10.10 1.91 -16.57
N ASN A 113 8.82 1.73 -16.24
CA ASN A 113 7.90 2.81 -15.92
C ASN A 113 7.64 2.81 -14.41
N TYR A 114 8.29 3.72 -13.70
CA TYR A 114 8.23 3.77 -12.25
C TYR A 114 6.80 3.96 -11.68
N PRO A 115 6.01 4.97 -12.11
CA PRO A 115 4.65 5.14 -11.58
C PRO A 115 3.73 3.93 -11.84
N GLU A 116 3.78 3.37 -13.05
CA GLU A 116 3.01 2.17 -13.40
C GLU A 116 3.43 0.95 -12.57
N GLY A 117 4.74 0.80 -12.36
CA GLY A 117 5.29 -0.25 -11.51
C GLY A 117 4.88 -0.12 -10.05
N PHE A 118 4.87 1.09 -9.53
CA PHE A 118 4.44 1.37 -8.16
C PHE A 118 2.96 1.02 -7.96
N LEU A 119 2.08 1.45 -8.88
CA LEU A 119 0.67 1.07 -8.88
C LEU A 119 0.46 -0.44 -9.03
N SER A 120 1.26 -1.10 -9.88
CA SER A 120 1.22 -2.56 -10.06
C SER A 120 1.51 -3.32 -8.78
N VAL A 121 2.47 -2.85 -7.98
CA VAL A 121 2.75 -3.42 -6.65
C VAL A 121 1.57 -3.20 -5.70
N ILE A 122 0.96 -2.01 -5.69
CA ILE A 122 -0.21 -1.74 -4.84
C ILE A 122 -1.37 -2.67 -5.23
N HIS A 123 -1.69 -2.79 -6.52
CA HIS A 123 -2.71 -3.72 -7.02
C HIS A 123 -2.42 -5.17 -6.66
N TYR A 124 -1.16 -5.57 -6.68
CA TYR A 124 -0.74 -6.91 -6.28
C TYR A 124 -1.04 -7.17 -4.79
N LEU A 125 -0.71 -6.22 -3.92
CA LEU A 125 -0.98 -6.31 -2.49
C LEU A 125 -2.49 -6.31 -2.19
N LEU A 126 -3.26 -5.48 -2.88
CA LEU A 126 -4.72 -5.39 -2.76
C LEU A 126 -5.45 -6.69 -3.13
N LYS A 127 -4.82 -7.57 -3.92
CA LYS A 127 -5.37 -8.90 -4.23
C LYS A 127 -5.03 -9.94 -3.17
N MET A 128 -3.99 -9.71 -2.38
CA MET A 128 -3.47 -10.67 -1.41
C MET A 128 -3.95 -10.41 0.00
N PHE A 129 -4.13 -9.14 0.36
CA PHE A 129 -4.42 -8.72 1.73
C PHE A 129 -5.67 -7.86 1.79
N TYR A 130 -6.47 -8.03 2.84
CA TYR A 130 -7.41 -7.00 3.23
C TYR A 130 -6.61 -5.86 3.87
N CYS A 131 -6.52 -4.71 3.20
CA CYS A 131 -5.62 -3.66 3.62
C CYS A 131 -6.21 -2.26 3.58
N LYS A 132 -5.62 -1.40 4.41
CA LYS A 132 -5.83 0.05 4.40
C LYS A 132 -4.55 0.76 3.98
N ILE A 133 -4.69 1.87 3.27
CA ILE A 133 -3.54 2.63 2.77
C ILE A 133 -3.14 3.70 3.79
N SER A 134 -1.84 3.81 4.04
CA SER A 134 -1.25 4.98 4.70
C SER A 134 -0.32 5.69 3.73
N THR A 135 -0.27 7.02 3.77
CA THR A 135 0.64 7.77 2.89
C THR A 135 0.99 9.13 3.48
N THR A 136 2.18 9.64 3.14
CA THR A 136 2.60 11.00 3.46
C THR A 136 2.97 11.77 2.20
N ILE A 137 2.39 12.95 2.04
CA ILE A 137 2.45 13.79 0.85
C ILE A 137 3.20 15.09 1.19
N TYR A 138 4.41 15.24 0.63
CA TYR A 138 5.31 16.39 0.80
C TYR A 138 5.48 17.21 -0.49
N HIS A 139 6.09 18.41 -0.42
CA HIS A 139 6.34 19.32 -1.55
C HIS A 139 7.06 18.69 -2.73
N TYR A 140 8.10 17.90 -2.47
CA TYR A 140 9.03 17.50 -3.52
C TYR A 140 8.53 16.39 -4.45
N ASN A 141 7.27 15.95 -4.33
CA ASN A 141 6.76 14.73 -4.97
C ASN A 141 5.43 14.85 -5.75
N SER A 142 4.99 16.06 -6.12
CA SER A 142 3.66 16.23 -6.75
C SER A 142 3.52 15.55 -8.12
N GLY A 143 4.52 15.66 -9.01
CA GLY A 143 4.38 15.24 -10.41
C GLY A 143 4.16 13.73 -10.65
N VAL A 144 4.92 12.87 -9.95
CA VAL A 144 4.87 11.41 -10.17
C VAL A 144 3.75 10.75 -9.35
N TYR A 145 3.41 11.32 -8.19
CA TYR A 145 2.59 10.63 -7.20
C TYR A 145 1.16 11.17 -7.08
N GLN A 146 0.88 12.40 -7.54
CA GLN A 146 -0.50 12.87 -7.66
C GLN A 146 -1.37 11.93 -8.52
N PRO A 147 -0.88 11.40 -9.67
CA PRO A 147 -1.64 10.40 -10.44
C PRO A 147 -1.88 9.12 -9.64
N ILE A 148 -0.88 8.66 -8.88
CA ILE A 148 -0.98 7.46 -8.05
C ILE A 148 -2.06 7.66 -6.98
N ILE A 149 -2.02 8.76 -6.22
CA ILE A 149 -3.03 9.05 -5.19
C ILE A 149 -4.43 9.21 -5.80
N SER A 150 -4.54 9.89 -6.95
CA SER A 150 -5.81 10.03 -7.67
C SER A 150 -6.39 8.66 -8.05
N GLU A 151 -5.56 7.74 -8.54
CA GLU A 151 -5.97 6.38 -8.87
C GLU A 151 -6.44 5.62 -7.62
N LEU A 152 -5.74 5.74 -6.49
CA LEU A 152 -6.14 5.09 -5.24
C LEU A 152 -7.51 5.56 -4.74
N PHE A 153 -7.84 6.85 -4.90
CA PHE A 153 -9.18 7.37 -4.62
C PHE A 153 -10.21 6.88 -5.63
N HIS A 154 -9.87 6.83 -6.92
CA HIS A 154 -10.74 6.30 -7.97
C HIS A 154 -11.12 4.82 -7.70
N LEU A 155 -10.19 4.04 -7.15
CA LEU A 155 -10.40 2.66 -6.71
C LEU A 155 -11.21 2.53 -5.40
N GLN A 156 -11.63 3.64 -4.80
CA GLN A 156 -12.40 3.71 -3.55
C GLN A 156 -11.73 2.94 -2.38
N LEU A 157 -10.41 3.00 -2.29
CA LEU A 157 -9.66 2.32 -1.24
C LEU A 157 -9.84 3.04 0.11
N GLU A 158 -9.92 2.26 1.18
CA GLU A 158 -9.91 2.79 2.54
C GLU A 158 -8.49 3.23 2.93
N PHE A 159 -8.37 4.47 3.41
CA PHE A 159 -7.13 5.04 3.92
C PHE A 159 -7.15 5.02 5.45
N LYS A 160 -6.13 4.37 6.01
CA LYS A 160 -5.88 4.42 7.45
C LYS A 160 -5.41 5.81 7.86
N LYS A 161 -4.46 6.37 7.11
CA LYS A 161 -3.84 7.65 7.44
C LYS A 161 -3.32 8.36 6.22
N ILE A 162 -3.72 9.61 6.02
CA ILE A 162 -3.10 10.50 5.05
C ILE A 162 -2.45 11.63 5.82
N THR A 163 -1.17 11.86 5.57
CA THR A 163 -0.45 13.02 6.09
C THR A 163 -0.11 13.95 4.94
N ILE A 164 -0.47 15.22 5.03
CA ILE A 164 -0.16 16.23 4.00
C ILE A 164 0.65 17.38 4.59
N SER A 165 1.61 17.89 3.84
CA SER A 165 2.09 19.25 4.09
C SER A 165 1.16 20.22 3.35
N LEU A 166 0.86 21.40 3.90
CA LEU A 166 0.17 22.48 3.18
C LEU A 166 1.14 23.65 3.03
N ASP A 167 1.52 24.00 1.80
CA ASP A 167 2.41 25.14 1.50
C ASP A 167 1.74 26.23 0.64
N GLY A 168 0.44 26.09 0.36
CA GLY A 168 -0.35 27.06 -0.42
C GLY A 168 -0.23 26.94 -1.95
N SER A 169 0.48 25.94 -2.49
CA SER A 169 0.63 25.75 -3.94
C SER A 169 -0.68 25.29 -4.64
N GLU A 170 -0.94 25.75 -5.87
CA GLU A 170 -2.15 25.42 -6.65
C GLU A 170 -2.35 23.91 -6.88
N GLN A 171 -1.27 23.18 -7.15
CA GLN A 171 -1.32 21.71 -7.32
C GLN A 171 -1.84 21.00 -6.05
N ARG A 172 -1.54 21.55 -4.87
CA ARG A 172 -2.04 21.01 -3.61
C ARG A 172 -3.49 21.39 -3.34
N ASN A 173 -3.97 22.51 -3.88
CA ASN A 173 -5.41 22.81 -3.82
C ASN A 173 -6.22 21.75 -4.58
N LEU A 174 -5.73 21.28 -5.73
CA LEU A 174 -6.38 20.19 -6.48
C LEU A 174 -6.36 18.87 -5.70
N LEU A 175 -5.21 18.48 -5.15
CA LEU A 175 -5.09 17.26 -4.36
C LEU A 175 -5.92 17.34 -3.06
N TRP A 176 -5.93 18.50 -2.41
CA TRP A 176 -6.77 18.76 -1.24
C TRP A 176 -8.24 18.62 -1.59
N ASN A 177 -8.68 19.18 -2.72
CA ASN A 177 -10.06 19.03 -3.18
C ASN A 177 -10.43 17.57 -3.45
N GLN A 178 -9.50 16.77 -3.99
CA GLN A 178 -9.69 15.32 -4.16
C GLN A 178 -9.79 14.59 -2.82
N ILE A 179 -8.94 14.92 -1.84
CA ILE A 179 -9.01 14.32 -0.50
C ILE A 179 -10.31 14.74 0.20
N ALA A 180 -10.65 16.03 0.14
CA ALA A 180 -11.82 16.62 0.77
C ALA A 180 -13.13 16.01 0.24
N SER A 181 -13.20 15.72 -1.06
CA SER A 181 -14.37 15.05 -1.66
C SER A 181 -14.45 13.56 -1.29
N ASN A 182 -13.36 12.96 -0.82
CA ASN A 182 -13.25 11.54 -0.46
C ASN A 182 -13.00 11.31 1.05
N LEU A 183 -13.31 12.28 1.93
CA LEU A 183 -13.07 12.15 3.37
C LEU A 183 -13.76 10.94 4.01
N GLY A 184 -14.86 10.46 3.43
CA GLY A 184 -15.52 9.23 3.89
C GLY A 184 -14.67 7.96 3.74
N LEU A 185 -13.58 8.01 2.97
CA LEU A 185 -12.63 6.91 2.80
C LEU A 185 -11.40 7.05 3.72
N VAL A 186 -11.26 8.12 4.51
CA VAL A 186 -10.05 8.45 5.27
C VAL A 186 -10.34 8.43 6.77
N GLU A 187 -9.68 7.55 7.52
CA GLU A 187 -9.83 7.50 8.98
C GLU A 187 -9.07 8.62 9.71
N GLU A 188 -7.84 8.90 9.29
CA GLU A 188 -6.97 9.90 9.92
C GLU A 188 -6.35 10.82 8.85
N LEU A 189 -6.51 12.13 9.00
CA LEU A 189 -5.95 13.12 8.08
C LEU A 189 -5.08 14.12 8.82
N GLU A 190 -3.78 13.90 8.87
CA GLU A 190 -2.87 14.89 9.45
C GLU A 190 -2.47 15.91 8.39
N SER A 191 -2.48 17.20 8.74
CA SER A 191 -1.75 18.20 7.97
C SER A 191 -0.59 18.76 8.79
N TYR A 192 0.45 19.28 8.14
CA TYR A 192 1.51 20.01 8.83
C TYR A 192 1.49 21.47 8.36
N PRO A 193 1.46 22.42 9.30
CA PRO A 193 1.64 22.25 10.75
C PRO A 193 0.40 21.81 11.56
N LEU A 194 -0.78 21.59 10.95
CA LEU A 194 -2.06 21.40 11.64
C LEU A 194 -2.57 19.94 11.70
N LYS A 195 -2.62 19.32 12.87
CA LYS A 195 -3.25 17.99 13.02
C LYS A 195 -4.78 18.11 12.97
N ILE A 196 -5.41 17.45 11.99
CA ILE A 196 -6.87 17.41 11.84
C ILE A 196 -7.34 15.99 12.15
N LEU A 197 -8.21 15.81 13.15
CA LEU A 197 -8.82 14.50 13.40
C LEU A 197 -10.19 14.48 12.73
N ILE A 198 -10.39 13.52 11.82
CA ILE A 198 -11.71 13.23 11.25
C ILE A 198 -12.35 12.24 12.21
N SER A 199 -13.52 12.57 12.76
CA SER A 199 -14.31 11.64 13.57
C SER A 199 -15.71 11.49 12.98
N GLU A 200 -16.17 10.24 12.86
CA GLU A 200 -17.59 9.95 12.64
C GLU A 200 -18.34 10.08 13.97
N GLN A 201 -19.37 10.93 14.02
CA GLN A 201 -20.38 10.86 15.09
C GLN A 201 -21.55 9.96 14.63
N LEU A 202 -22.03 9.08 15.53
CA LEU A 202 -23.23 8.27 15.33
C LEU A 202 -24.47 9.17 15.16
N PRO A 203 -25.37 8.89 14.19
CA PRO A 203 -26.52 9.75 13.93
C PRO A 203 -27.62 9.53 14.97
N LEU A 204 -28.24 10.61 15.45
CA LEU A 204 -29.53 10.53 16.15
C LEU A 204 -30.72 10.39 15.19
N ILE A 205 -30.61 10.75 13.90
CA ILE A 205 -31.58 10.42 12.83
C ILE A 205 -30.90 10.64 11.46
N GLY A 206 -30.94 9.63 10.58
CA GLY A 206 -31.06 9.79 9.12
C GLY A 206 -29.83 10.12 8.26
N HIS A 207 -28.83 10.88 8.72
CA HIS A 207 -27.68 11.24 7.88
C HIS A 207 -26.36 11.24 8.65
N ARG A 208 -25.34 10.53 8.14
CA ARG A 208 -23.95 10.62 8.64
C ARG A 208 -23.44 12.05 8.42
N ARG A 209 -23.04 12.75 9.48
CA ARG A 209 -22.27 14.00 9.40
C ARG A 209 -20.83 13.72 9.81
N LEU A 210 -19.90 13.92 8.88
CA LEU A 210 -18.47 14.00 9.21
C LEU A 210 -18.24 15.36 9.90
N VAL A 211 -17.67 15.34 11.11
CA VAL A 211 -17.28 16.56 11.81
C VAL A 211 -15.76 16.70 11.70
N LEU A 212 -15.32 17.74 10.99
CA LEU A 212 -13.93 18.18 10.98
C LEU A 212 -13.65 18.95 12.28
N GLN A 213 -12.92 18.35 13.21
CA GLN A 213 -12.33 19.09 14.33
C GLN A 213 -10.94 19.56 13.91
N VAL A 214 -10.82 20.85 13.61
CA VAL A 214 -9.55 21.52 13.32
C VAL A 214 -8.95 21.97 14.64
N PHE A 215 -7.84 21.36 15.07
CA PHE A 215 -7.03 21.88 16.17
C PHE A 215 -5.97 22.81 15.59
N ILE A 216 -6.13 24.12 15.81
CA ILE A 216 -5.09 25.10 15.51
C ILE A 216 -4.06 25.05 16.63
N GLY A 217 -3.06 24.17 16.48
CA GLY A 217 -1.84 24.24 17.28
C GLY A 217 -0.97 25.38 16.78
N LEU A 218 -1.18 26.58 17.33
CA LEU A 218 -0.17 27.66 17.26
C LEU A 218 1.04 27.21 18.07
N ASN A 219 1.98 26.50 17.45
CA ASN A 219 3.35 26.42 17.98
C ASN A 219 4.03 27.76 17.66
N LEU A 220 3.79 28.75 18.51
CA LEU A 220 4.68 29.87 18.72
C LEU A 220 5.74 29.40 19.72
N TYR A 221 6.90 28.95 19.25
CA TYR A 221 8.19 29.08 19.95
C TYR A 221 9.33 28.93 18.94
#